data_AF-A0A512PR61-F1
#
_entry.id   AF-A0A512PR61-F1
#
_cell.length_a   1.000
_cell.length_b   1.000
_cell.length_c   1.000
_cell.angle_alpha   90.00
_cell.angle_beta   90.00
_cell.angle_gamma   90.00
#
_symmetry.space_group_name_H-M   'P 1'
#
loop_
_entity.id
_entity.type
_entity.pdbx_description
1 polymer ?
#
loop_
_entity_poly.entity_id
_entity_poly.type
_entity_poly.pdbx_seq_one_letter_code
_entity_poly.pdbx_strand_id
1 'polypeptide(L)'
;MKETIQKSLFVSLAALGLFTAVTTTNAGASAKKTYPHITMNRVLDTNPYNRNVNFTGTNALYNKVGTLKGARVVATKTTVKAIANSTNSKDNLRAYRVAKTSKGSVYYKVISFDGNYRGWVYGGKSTQSFGGGLESYTTFTEGTLTDSQKTTLYRIANPGIANDGKSATYSQPHFTQYTLNHDDRQVDNTTTYGDARFHIDQIGTRTREGDTWVHIVATDPAYTVANGWIMLAGLTAASPVTN
;
A
#
# COMPACT_ATOMS: atom_id res chain seq x y z
N MET A 1 -36.40 11.23 64.27
CA MET A 1 -35.01 11.09 63.78
C MET A 1 -34.68 12.39 63.03
N LYS A 2 -33.75 13.17 63.58
CA LYS A 2 -33.11 14.42 63.07
C LYS A 2 -34.00 15.55 62.51
N GLU A 3 -34.15 16.55 63.38
CA GLU A 3 -34.20 18.00 63.13
C GLU A 3 -33.19 18.52 62.08
N THR A 4 -33.61 19.49 61.24
CA THR A 4 -33.09 20.89 61.09
C THR A 4 -33.71 21.57 59.86
N ILE A 5 -34.67 22.51 59.97
CA ILE A 5 -34.54 23.99 60.08
C ILE A 5 -33.53 24.56 59.04
N GLN A 6 -33.91 25.39 58.06
CA GLN A 6 -33.98 26.87 58.21
C GLN A 6 -34.84 27.59 57.15
N LYS A 7 -35.47 28.67 57.64
CA LYS A 7 -36.29 29.67 56.98
C LYS A 7 -35.43 30.73 56.28
N SER A 8 -35.93 31.36 55.21
CA SER A 8 -36.05 32.83 55.14
C SER A 8 -36.83 33.29 53.89
N LEU A 9 -37.88 34.06 54.17
CA LEU A 9 -38.55 35.01 53.26
C LEU A 9 -37.57 36.15 52.90
N PHE A 10 -37.77 36.86 51.78
CA PHE A 10 -38.22 38.26 51.77
C PHE A 10 -38.46 38.80 50.34
N VAL A 11 -39.46 39.65 50.26
CA VAL A 11 -40.03 40.40 49.12
C VAL A 11 -39.22 41.66 48.82
N SER A 12 -39.10 42.08 47.55
CA SER A 12 -39.23 43.47 47.03
C SER A 12 -38.61 43.55 45.62
N LEU A 13 -39.35 43.84 44.56
CA LEU A 13 -39.76 45.16 44.04
C LEU A 13 -38.61 46.14 43.74
N ALA A 14 -38.20 46.22 42.46
CA ALA A 14 -37.77 47.45 41.81
C ALA A 14 -37.88 47.30 40.29
N ALA A 15 -38.70 48.15 39.67
CA ALA A 15 -38.74 48.38 38.23
C ALA A 15 -37.94 49.65 37.90
N LEU A 16 -37.69 49.85 36.59
CA LEU A 16 -37.10 50.99 35.87
C LEU A 16 -35.59 50.95 35.60
N GLY A 17 -35.27 50.94 34.30
CA GLY A 17 -33.93 51.22 33.75
C GLY A 17 -33.80 50.83 32.28
N LEU A 18 -34.59 51.45 31.40
CA LEU A 18 -34.41 51.41 29.94
C LEU A 18 -33.09 52.12 29.58
N PHE A 19 -32.04 51.38 29.19
CA PHE A 19 -30.99 51.80 28.26
C PHE A 19 -30.23 50.56 27.77
N THR A 20 -30.73 49.90 26.72
CA THR A 20 -29.87 49.03 25.90
C THR A 20 -29.37 49.84 24.73
N ALA A 21 -28.13 50.32 24.82
CA ALA A 21 -27.39 50.75 23.65
C ALA A 21 -27.48 49.64 22.59
N VAL A 22 -28.01 49.97 21.41
CA VAL A 22 -27.89 49.10 20.24
C VAL A 22 -26.42 49.13 19.85
N THR A 23 -25.63 48.25 20.45
CA THR A 23 -24.35 47.86 19.87
C THR A 23 -24.70 47.04 18.64
N THR A 24 -24.67 47.68 17.47
CA THR A 24 -24.58 46.96 16.21
C THR A 24 -23.28 46.16 16.27
N THR A 25 -23.37 44.91 16.72
CA THR A 25 -22.30 43.95 16.52
C THR A 25 -22.19 43.78 15.01
N ASN A 26 -21.21 44.46 14.41
CA ASN A 26 -20.69 44.06 13.12
C ASN A 26 -20.12 42.65 13.30
N ALA A 27 -20.99 41.65 13.26
CA ALA A 27 -20.59 40.27 13.06
C ALA A 27 -19.92 40.25 11.69
N GLY A 28 -18.59 40.43 11.68
CA GLY A 28 -17.77 40.33 10.49
C GLY A 28 -18.14 39.02 9.81
N ALA A 29 -18.70 39.11 8.60
CA ALA A 29 -19.09 37.96 7.82
C ALA A 29 -17.89 36.99 7.78
N SER A 30 -18.02 35.85 8.45
CA SER A 30 -16.96 34.86 8.47
C SER A 30 -16.70 34.46 7.02
N ALA A 31 -15.50 34.77 6.51
CA ALA A 31 -15.14 34.49 5.13
C ALA A 31 -15.45 33.03 4.82
N LYS A 32 -16.36 32.79 3.86
CA LYS A 32 -16.81 31.45 3.50
C LYS A 32 -15.58 30.63 3.12
N LYS A 33 -15.36 29.50 3.80
CA LYS A 33 -14.21 28.62 3.54
C LYS A 33 -14.21 28.18 2.08
N THR A 34 -13.30 28.75 1.28
CA THR A 34 -13.16 28.41 -0.13
C THR A 34 -12.32 27.15 -0.29
N TYR A 35 -13.00 26.05 -0.60
CA TYR A 35 -12.37 24.78 -0.94
C TYR A 35 -11.77 24.83 -2.35
N PRO A 36 -10.61 24.19 -2.57
CA PRO A 36 -10.10 24.00 -3.93
C PRO A 36 -11.05 23.11 -4.75
N HIS A 37 -10.96 23.23 -6.06
CA HIS A 37 -11.54 22.27 -7.02
C HIS A 37 -10.43 21.50 -7.74
N ILE A 38 -10.78 20.43 -8.44
CA ILE A 38 -9.84 19.65 -9.24
C ILE A 38 -9.66 20.31 -10.60
N THR A 39 -8.42 20.59 -10.98
CA THR A 39 -8.06 21.13 -12.31
C THR A 39 -7.50 20.05 -13.23
N MET A 40 -7.05 18.93 -12.68
CA MET A 40 -6.58 17.78 -13.44
C MET A 40 -6.80 16.49 -12.63
N ASN A 41 -7.24 15.42 -13.28
CA ASN A 41 -7.33 14.08 -12.72
C ASN A 41 -7.19 13.06 -13.84
N ARG A 42 -6.08 12.33 -13.87
CA ARG A 42 -5.80 11.32 -14.90
C ARG A 42 -5.21 10.05 -14.31
N VAL A 43 -5.31 8.98 -15.08
CA VAL A 43 -4.55 7.74 -14.84
C VAL A 43 -3.07 8.05 -15.10
N LEU A 44 -2.18 7.45 -14.32
CA LEU A 44 -0.75 7.51 -14.64
C LEU A 44 -0.49 6.76 -15.96
N ASP A 45 0.42 7.26 -16.76
CA ASP A 45 0.80 6.75 -18.09
C ASP A 45 2.20 6.10 -18.11
N THR A 46 3.02 6.33 -17.09
CA THR A 46 4.36 5.72 -16.92
C THR A 46 4.33 4.19 -16.87
N ASN A 47 5.43 3.47 -17.09
CA ASN A 47 5.40 2.00 -16.97
C ASN A 47 4.81 1.58 -15.59
N PRO A 48 3.78 0.72 -15.51
CA PRO A 48 3.21 0.23 -14.26
C PRO A 48 4.28 -0.25 -13.26
N TYR A 49 5.28 -1.02 -13.70
CA TYR A 49 6.36 -1.55 -12.86
C TYR A 49 7.18 -0.46 -12.14
N ASN A 50 7.16 0.78 -12.66
CA ASN A 50 7.86 1.94 -12.08
C ASN A 50 6.99 2.78 -11.13
N ARG A 51 5.80 2.30 -10.77
CA ARG A 51 4.83 3.05 -9.95
C ARG A 51 4.70 2.51 -8.52
N ASN A 52 5.61 1.64 -8.11
CA ASN A 52 5.69 1.16 -6.73
C ASN A 52 6.14 2.32 -5.83
N VAL A 53 5.40 2.54 -4.75
CA VAL A 53 5.62 3.63 -3.81
C VAL A 53 5.54 3.11 -2.38
N ASN A 54 6.13 3.85 -1.46
CA ASN A 54 5.88 3.69 -0.04
C ASN A 54 5.30 4.99 0.52
N PHE A 55 4.62 4.89 1.65
CA PHE A 55 4.22 6.07 2.39
C PHE A 55 5.42 6.65 3.14
N THR A 56 5.50 7.98 3.24
CA THR A 56 6.49 8.65 4.11
C THR A 56 6.01 8.76 5.57
N GLY A 57 4.77 8.35 5.87
CA GLY A 57 4.18 8.44 7.22
C GLY A 57 3.68 9.84 7.64
N THR A 58 3.81 10.85 6.78
CA THR A 58 3.54 12.26 7.13
C THR A 58 2.10 12.73 6.87
N ASN A 59 1.39 12.02 5.99
CA ASN A 59 0.07 12.40 5.48
C ASN A 59 -0.92 11.23 5.60
N ALA A 60 -2.18 11.52 5.91
CA ALA A 60 -3.22 10.50 5.93
C ALA A 60 -3.67 10.10 4.51
N LEU A 61 -4.32 8.94 4.40
CA LEU A 61 -4.97 8.48 3.19
C LEU A 61 -6.46 8.88 3.24
N TYR A 62 -7.00 9.39 2.13
CA TYR A 62 -8.37 9.91 2.06
C TYR A 62 -9.21 9.24 0.97
N ASN A 63 -10.53 9.24 1.10
CA ASN A 63 -11.43 8.65 0.09
C ASN A 63 -11.49 9.46 -1.22
N LYS A 64 -11.23 10.76 -1.14
CA LYS A 64 -11.06 11.71 -2.24
C LYS A 64 -9.91 12.65 -1.89
N VAL A 65 -9.48 13.52 -2.81
CA VAL A 65 -8.42 14.50 -2.56
C VAL A 65 -8.67 15.26 -1.24
N GLY A 66 -7.71 15.18 -0.31
CA GLY A 66 -7.91 15.48 1.12
C GLY A 66 -8.28 16.94 1.45
N THR A 67 -8.07 17.87 0.51
CA THR A 67 -8.44 19.29 0.66
C THR A 67 -9.81 19.63 0.09
N LEU A 68 -10.50 18.69 -0.57
CA LEU A 68 -11.84 18.91 -1.10
C LEU A 68 -12.90 18.83 0.00
N LYS A 69 -14.06 19.47 -0.25
CA LYS A 69 -15.22 19.37 0.63
C LYS A 69 -15.67 17.91 0.78
N GLY A 70 -15.86 17.48 2.03
CA GLY A 70 -16.31 16.13 2.37
C GLY A 70 -15.28 15.03 2.13
N ALA A 71 -13.98 15.36 2.10
CA ALA A 71 -12.93 14.35 2.19
C ALA A 71 -12.94 13.70 3.59
N ARG A 72 -12.85 12.37 3.61
CA ARG A 72 -12.82 11.54 4.82
C ARG A 72 -11.53 10.74 4.85
N VAL A 73 -10.99 10.55 6.05
CA VAL A 73 -9.81 9.72 6.29
C VAL A 73 -10.18 8.25 6.08
N VAL A 74 -9.43 7.55 5.23
CA VAL A 74 -9.47 6.09 5.01
C VAL A 74 -8.45 5.42 5.92
N ALA A 75 -7.25 6.00 6.02
CA ALA A 75 -6.20 5.55 6.94
C ALA A 75 -5.57 6.76 7.63
N THR A 76 -5.49 6.72 8.96
CA THR A 76 -4.89 7.79 9.76
C THR A 76 -3.39 7.91 9.50
N LYS A 77 -2.75 9.00 9.94
CA LYS A 77 -1.27 9.11 9.86
C LYS A 77 -0.57 7.97 10.60
N THR A 78 -1.11 7.55 11.74
CA THR A 78 -0.60 6.41 12.50
C THR A 78 -0.66 5.11 11.70
N THR A 79 -1.81 4.82 11.08
CA THR A 79 -1.98 3.65 10.21
C THR A 79 -1.03 3.71 9.00
N VAL A 80 -0.95 4.86 8.34
CA VAL A 80 -0.05 5.08 7.20
C VAL A 80 1.42 4.88 7.59
N LYS A 81 1.84 5.32 8.78
CA LYS A 81 3.19 5.10 9.30
C LYS A 81 3.46 3.62 9.63
N ALA A 82 2.46 2.89 10.12
CA ALA A 82 2.58 1.46 10.35
C ALA A 82 2.79 0.70 9.02
N ILE A 83 2.01 1.03 7.98
CA ILE A 83 2.17 0.48 6.62
C ILE A 83 3.56 0.83 6.06
N ALA A 84 3.99 2.09 6.22
CA ALA A 84 5.31 2.54 5.78
C ALA A 84 6.45 1.66 6.33
N ASN A 85 6.33 1.26 7.60
CA ASN A 85 7.33 0.50 8.35
C ASN A 85 7.10 -1.03 8.32
N SER A 86 6.07 -1.51 7.62
CA SER A 86 5.74 -2.93 7.58
C SER A 86 6.86 -3.78 6.98
N THR A 87 7.06 -4.98 7.51
CA THR A 87 7.95 -5.99 6.95
C THR A 87 7.22 -6.98 6.04
N ASN A 88 5.96 -6.71 5.68
CA ASN A 88 5.15 -7.57 4.82
C ASN A 88 4.92 -6.92 3.45
N SER A 89 5.30 -7.59 2.36
CA SER A 89 5.13 -7.09 0.99
C SER A 89 3.68 -6.87 0.56
N LYS A 90 2.69 -7.45 1.26
CA LYS A 90 1.27 -7.11 1.07
C LYS A 90 0.97 -5.62 1.28
N ASP A 91 1.77 -4.95 2.11
CA ASP A 91 1.68 -3.52 2.41
C ASP A 91 2.42 -2.64 1.39
N ASN A 92 3.05 -3.22 0.36
CA ASN A 92 3.54 -2.45 -0.77
C ASN A 92 2.40 -1.70 -1.46
N LEU A 93 2.69 -0.54 -2.03
CA LEU A 93 1.67 0.32 -2.64
C LEU A 93 1.96 0.57 -4.11
N ARG A 94 0.90 0.67 -4.90
CA ARG A 94 0.94 1.09 -6.29
C ARG A 94 0.22 2.42 -6.44
N ALA A 95 0.90 3.44 -6.97
CA ALA A 95 0.23 4.65 -7.46
C ALA A 95 -0.36 4.40 -8.85
N TYR A 96 -1.60 4.85 -9.09
CA TYR A 96 -2.28 4.61 -10.39
C TYR A 96 -3.05 5.81 -10.94
N ARG A 97 -3.27 6.87 -10.15
CA ARG A 97 -3.80 8.16 -10.66
C ARG A 97 -3.09 9.33 -10.01
N VAL A 98 -3.15 10.48 -10.68
CA VAL A 98 -2.69 11.77 -10.16
C VAL A 98 -3.78 12.82 -10.36
N ALA A 99 -3.89 13.74 -9.40
CA ALA A 99 -4.79 14.88 -9.48
C ALA A 99 -4.09 16.16 -9.02
N LYS A 100 -4.40 17.29 -9.68
CA LYS A 100 -3.97 18.64 -9.29
C LYS A 100 -5.19 19.46 -8.89
N THR A 101 -5.04 20.24 -7.83
CA THR A 101 -6.08 21.16 -7.35
C THR A 101 -5.86 22.56 -7.89
N SER A 102 -6.89 23.41 -7.83
CA SER A 102 -6.81 24.83 -8.17
C SER A 102 -5.82 25.63 -7.30
N LYS A 103 -5.43 25.09 -6.13
CA LYS A 103 -4.38 25.64 -5.25
C LYS A 103 -2.99 25.03 -5.51
N GLY A 104 -2.83 24.34 -6.64
CA GLY A 104 -1.57 23.74 -7.09
C GLY A 104 -1.09 22.52 -6.31
N SER A 105 -1.87 22.01 -5.35
CA SER A 105 -1.52 20.79 -4.63
C SER A 105 -1.75 19.56 -5.50
N VAL A 106 -0.82 18.61 -5.44
CA VAL A 106 -0.90 17.33 -6.14
C VAL A 106 -1.25 16.23 -5.16
N TYR A 107 -2.09 15.30 -5.59
CA TYR A 107 -2.46 14.09 -4.86
C TYR A 107 -2.34 12.88 -5.77
N TYR A 108 -1.87 11.76 -5.22
CA TYR A 108 -1.84 10.49 -5.93
C TYR A 108 -2.88 9.55 -5.36
N LYS A 109 -3.53 8.78 -6.23
CA LYS A 109 -4.39 7.67 -5.83
C LYS A 109 -3.55 6.40 -5.77
N VAL A 110 -3.57 5.74 -4.61
CA VAL A 110 -2.77 4.55 -4.32
C VAL A 110 -3.64 3.40 -3.87
N ILE A 111 -3.07 2.20 -3.94
CA ILE A 111 -3.66 0.95 -3.46
C ILE A 111 -2.56 0.06 -2.84
N SER A 112 -2.84 -0.59 -1.71
CA SER A 112 -1.98 -1.65 -1.15
C SER A 112 -2.08 -2.93 -1.96
N PHE A 113 -1.03 -3.74 -1.99
CA PHE A 113 -1.02 -4.92 -2.85
C PHE A 113 -2.01 -6.00 -2.41
N ASP A 114 -2.42 -6.01 -1.15
CA ASP A 114 -3.56 -6.82 -0.65
C ASP A 114 -4.94 -6.20 -0.89
N GLY A 115 -5.01 -4.97 -1.42
CA GLY A 115 -6.24 -4.25 -1.73
C GLY A 115 -6.94 -3.58 -0.53
N ASN A 116 -6.47 -3.80 0.71
CA ASN A 116 -7.13 -3.32 1.93
C ASN A 116 -7.16 -1.79 2.06
N TYR A 117 -6.13 -1.10 1.55
CA TYR A 117 -6.05 0.35 1.58
C TYR A 117 -6.10 0.93 0.18
N ARG A 118 -7.10 1.77 -0.10
CA ARG A 118 -7.25 2.49 -1.37
C ARG A 118 -7.71 3.91 -1.13
N GLY A 119 -6.98 4.89 -1.67
CA GLY A 119 -7.34 6.29 -1.47
C GLY A 119 -6.38 7.29 -2.10
N TRP A 120 -6.57 8.55 -1.75
CA TRP A 120 -5.77 9.69 -2.19
C TRP A 120 -4.88 10.19 -1.06
N VAL A 121 -3.60 10.39 -1.36
CA VAL A 121 -2.60 10.92 -0.43
C VAL A 121 -1.93 12.14 -1.05
N TYR A 122 -1.53 13.10 -0.22
CA TYR A 122 -0.86 14.32 -0.67
C TYR A 122 0.50 13.99 -1.29
N GLY A 123 0.74 14.46 -2.50
CA GLY A 123 1.92 14.17 -3.33
C GLY A 123 2.88 15.34 -3.50
N GLY A 124 2.67 16.47 -2.79
CA GLY A 124 3.44 17.69 -3.00
C GLY A 124 2.84 18.62 -4.07
N LYS A 125 3.71 19.13 -4.96
CA LYS A 125 3.35 20.10 -6.02
C LYS A 125 3.67 19.62 -7.43
N SER A 126 4.47 18.56 -7.57
CA SER A 126 4.88 17.98 -8.85
C SER A 126 3.93 16.83 -9.24
N THR A 127 3.57 16.77 -10.52
CA THR A 127 2.86 15.63 -11.11
C THR A 127 3.80 14.67 -11.84
N GLN A 128 5.10 14.96 -11.82
CA GLN A 128 6.14 14.22 -12.53
C GLN A 128 6.96 13.32 -11.60
N SER A 129 6.87 13.56 -10.29
CA SER A 129 7.61 12.81 -9.28
C SER A 129 6.72 12.55 -8.06
N PHE A 130 6.97 11.43 -7.40
CA PHE A 130 6.38 11.14 -6.09
C PHE A 130 7.05 12.00 -5.03
N GLY A 131 6.26 12.48 -4.07
CA GLY A 131 6.73 13.32 -2.98
C GLY A 131 5.67 13.52 -1.92
N GLY A 132 5.95 14.37 -0.93
CA GLY A 132 5.02 14.64 0.16
C GLY A 132 4.77 13.39 1.01
N GLY A 133 3.57 12.84 0.93
CA GLY A 133 3.16 11.61 1.62
C GLY A 133 3.64 10.31 0.97
N LEU A 134 4.33 10.39 -0.17
CA LEU A 134 4.81 9.26 -0.94
C LEU A 134 6.28 9.42 -1.34
N GLU A 135 6.92 8.28 -1.55
CA GLU A 135 8.24 8.16 -2.16
C GLU A 135 8.24 6.94 -3.10
N SER A 136 9.12 6.95 -4.12
CA SER A 136 9.37 5.77 -4.94
C SER A 136 9.91 4.65 -4.05
N TYR A 137 9.51 3.41 -4.33
CA TYR A 137 9.92 2.27 -3.52
C TYR A 137 10.32 1.07 -4.38
N THR A 138 11.53 0.58 -4.15
CA THR A 138 12.02 -0.68 -4.70
C THR A 138 11.45 -1.81 -3.86
N THR A 139 10.68 -2.71 -4.49
CA THR A 139 10.05 -3.86 -3.82
C THR A 139 10.91 -5.12 -3.92
N PHE A 140 11.82 -5.16 -4.89
CA PHE A 140 12.72 -6.27 -5.16
C PHE A 140 14.07 -5.76 -5.64
N THR A 141 15.14 -6.32 -5.08
CA THR A 141 16.52 -6.01 -5.47
C THR A 141 17.12 -7.23 -6.14
N GLU A 142 17.50 -7.11 -7.40
CA GLU A 142 18.19 -8.17 -8.13
C GLU A 142 19.56 -8.47 -7.49
N GLY A 143 19.96 -9.73 -7.56
CA GLY A 143 21.24 -10.23 -7.08
C GLY A 143 22.01 -10.96 -8.17
N THR A 144 23.17 -11.48 -7.79
CA THR A 144 24.04 -12.26 -8.68
C THR A 144 24.07 -13.71 -8.25
N LEU A 145 23.87 -14.62 -9.19
CA LEU A 145 23.99 -16.05 -8.94
C LEU A 145 25.43 -16.47 -8.67
N THR A 146 25.62 -17.30 -7.65
CA THR A 146 26.86 -18.04 -7.43
C THR A 146 27.04 -19.14 -8.49
N ASP A 147 28.27 -19.59 -8.72
CA ASP A 147 28.55 -20.66 -9.69
C ASP A 147 27.90 -21.99 -9.31
N SER A 148 27.80 -22.27 -8.01
CA SER A 148 27.05 -23.43 -7.49
C SER A 148 25.56 -23.33 -7.85
N GLN A 149 24.94 -22.16 -7.71
CA GLN A 149 23.53 -21.97 -8.06
C GLN A 149 23.27 -22.12 -9.57
N LYS A 150 24.19 -21.68 -10.43
CA LYS A 150 24.06 -21.82 -11.89
C LYS A 150 24.14 -23.26 -12.37
N THR A 151 24.88 -24.11 -11.65
CA THR A 151 25.18 -25.49 -12.08
C THR A 151 24.34 -26.55 -11.37
N THR A 152 23.76 -26.22 -10.22
CA THR A 152 22.90 -27.14 -9.47
C THR A 152 21.52 -27.26 -10.13
N LEU A 153 21.04 -28.51 -10.26
CA LEU A 153 19.63 -28.76 -10.58
C LEU A 153 18.80 -28.75 -9.30
N TYR A 154 17.60 -28.18 -9.40
CA TYR A 154 16.67 -28.06 -8.30
C TYR A 154 15.34 -28.76 -8.61
N ARG A 155 14.62 -29.12 -7.55
CA ARG A 155 13.21 -29.48 -7.59
C ARG A 155 12.43 -28.64 -6.57
N ILE A 156 11.14 -28.45 -6.79
CA ILE A 156 10.25 -27.88 -5.78
C ILE A 156 10.17 -28.86 -4.62
N ALA A 157 10.48 -28.39 -3.41
CA ALA A 157 10.58 -29.25 -2.23
C ALA A 157 9.23 -29.84 -1.84
N ASN A 158 8.18 -29.02 -1.89
CA ASN A 158 6.81 -29.40 -1.53
C ASN A 158 5.85 -28.88 -2.62
N PRO A 159 5.77 -29.54 -3.78
CA PRO A 159 4.83 -29.15 -4.82
C PRO A 159 3.38 -29.20 -4.31
N GLY A 160 2.56 -28.24 -4.71
CA GLY A 160 1.18 -28.13 -4.26
C GLY A 160 0.46 -26.89 -4.78
N ILE A 161 -0.61 -26.53 -4.07
CA ILE A 161 -1.49 -25.40 -4.41
C ILE A 161 -1.33 -24.19 -3.48
N ALA A 162 -0.43 -24.28 -2.49
CA ALA A 162 -0.27 -23.22 -1.49
C ALA A 162 0.34 -21.96 -2.13
N ASN A 163 -0.26 -20.80 -1.83
CA ASN A 163 0.28 -19.50 -2.21
C ASN A 163 1.21 -18.97 -1.08
N ASP A 164 2.34 -19.65 -0.88
CA ASP A 164 3.27 -19.45 0.24
C ASP A 164 4.70 -19.06 -0.19
N GLY A 165 4.92 -18.87 -1.49
CA GLY A 165 6.22 -18.61 -2.09
C GLY A 165 7.11 -19.83 -2.27
N LYS A 166 6.67 -21.03 -1.85
CA LYS A 166 7.51 -22.24 -1.77
C LYS A 166 6.93 -23.45 -2.49
N SER A 167 5.61 -23.47 -2.69
CA SER A 167 4.91 -24.62 -3.27
C SER A 167 4.57 -24.42 -4.74
N ALA A 168 4.53 -23.18 -5.23
CA ALA A 168 4.23 -22.83 -6.61
C ALA A 168 5.20 -21.76 -7.13
N THR A 169 5.15 -21.48 -8.44
CA THR A 169 5.93 -20.40 -9.05
C THR A 169 5.08 -19.19 -9.39
N TYR A 170 5.73 -18.04 -9.57
CA TYR A 170 5.12 -16.73 -9.63
C TYR A 170 5.63 -15.94 -10.83
N SER A 171 4.77 -15.08 -11.40
CA SER A 171 5.14 -14.22 -12.53
C SER A 171 6.20 -13.17 -12.15
N GLN A 172 6.20 -12.76 -10.89
CA GLN A 172 7.17 -11.89 -10.22
C GLN A 172 7.32 -12.40 -8.78
N PRO A 173 8.40 -12.09 -8.06
CA PRO A 173 8.49 -12.45 -6.65
C PRO A 173 7.27 -11.98 -5.87
N HIS A 174 6.78 -12.79 -4.93
CA HIS A 174 5.44 -12.62 -4.34
C HIS A 174 5.25 -11.23 -3.71
N PHE A 175 4.17 -10.55 -4.10
CA PHE A 175 3.84 -9.18 -3.71
C PHE A 175 4.92 -8.12 -4.02
N THR A 176 5.72 -8.31 -5.08
CA THR A 176 6.65 -7.27 -5.57
C THR A 176 6.08 -6.41 -6.69
N GLN A 177 4.98 -6.84 -7.31
CA GLN A 177 4.20 -6.06 -8.26
C GLN A 177 2.70 -6.18 -7.98
N TYR A 178 1.95 -5.11 -8.25
CA TYR A 178 0.50 -5.11 -8.05
C TYR A 178 -0.20 -5.95 -9.12
N THR A 179 -0.98 -6.93 -8.69
CA THR A 179 -1.93 -7.69 -9.53
C THR A 179 -3.36 -7.38 -9.09
N LEU A 180 -4.31 -7.42 -10.03
CA LEU A 180 -5.70 -7.02 -9.76
C LEU A 180 -6.42 -8.02 -8.84
N ASN A 181 -6.07 -9.30 -8.94
CA ASN A 181 -6.70 -10.39 -8.21
C ASN A 181 -5.98 -10.75 -6.91
N HIS A 182 -4.86 -10.07 -6.60
CA HIS A 182 -4.02 -10.36 -5.43
C HIS A 182 -3.46 -11.80 -5.42
N ASP A 183 -3.48 -12.44 -6.58
CA ASP A 183 -2.81 -13.70 -6.88
C ASP A 183 -1.81 -13.40 -8.00
N ASP A 184 -0.55 -13.74 -7.76
CA ASP A 184 0.60 -13.48 -8.61
C ASP A 184 1.31 -14.78 -9.04
N ARG A 185 0.68 -15.92 -8.71
CA ARG A 185 1.12 -17.24 -9.18
C ARG A 185 1.10 -17.31 -10.70
N GLN A 186 2.16 -17.91 -11.23
CA GLN A 186 2.30 -18.29 -12.63
C GLN A 186 1.60 -19.62 -12.90
N VAL A 187 1.64 -20.53 -11.92
CA VAL A 187 1.02 -21.85 -11.94
C VAL A 187 0.30 -22.09 -10.63
N ASP A 188 -0.99 -22.44 -10.70
CA ASP A 188 -1.83 -22.56 -9.50
C ASP A 188 -1.73 -23.92 -8.80
N ASN A 189 -1.19 -24.92 -9.50
CA ASN A 189 -1.08 -26.29 -9.01
C ASN A 189 0.18 -26.97 -9.57
N THR A 190 1.13 -27.28 -8.69
CA THR A 190 2.35 -28.00 -9.04
C THR A 190 2.36 -29.43 -8.50
N THR A 191 1.26 -29.98 -7.98
CA THR A 191 1.23 -31.32 -7.33
C THR A 191 1.84 -32.43 -8.19
N THR A 192 1.77 -32.35 -9.52
CA THR A 192 2.32 -33.33 -10.46
C THR A 192 3.79 -33.08 -10.85
N TYR A 193 4.48 -32.12 -10.21
CA TYR A 193 5.82 -31.66 -10.59
C TYR A 193 6.94 -32.30 -9.76
N GLY A 194 6.68 -33.42 -9.07
CA GLY A 194 7.69 -34.09 -8.22
C GLY A 194 8.96 -34.51 -8.97
N ASP A 195 8.81 -34.88 -10.25
CA ASP A 195 9.93 -35.29 -11.10
C ASP A 195 10.57 -34.13 -11.88
N ALA A 196 9.95 -32.95 -11.87
CA ALA A 196 10.47 -31.79 -12.58
C ALA A 196 11.85 -31.38 -12.05
N ARG A 197 12.71 -30.95 -12.98
CA ARG A 197 14.04 -30.40 -12.69
C ARG A 197 14.17 -29.03 -13.30
N PHE A 198 14.82 -28.15 -12.56
CA PHE A 198 14.98 -26.75 -12.94
C PHE A 198 16.42 -26.28 -12.73
N HIS A 199 16.87 -25.40 -13.61
CA HIS A 199 18.02 -24.55 -13.34
C HIS A 199 17.54 -23.18 -12.84
N ILE A 200 18.44 -22.42 -12.23
CA ILE A 200 18.20 -21.04 -11.82
C ILE A 200 18.95 -20.10 -12.76
N ASP A 201 18.26 -19.10 -13.29
CA ASP A 201 18.82 -18.08 -14.19
C ASP A 201 18.77 -16.65 -13.61
N GLN A 202 17.93 -16.40 -12.60
CA GLN A 202 17.89 -15.12 -11.88
C GLN A 202 17.75 -15.31 -10.36
N ILE A 203 18.18 -14.30 -9.60
CA ILE A 203 18.06 -14.25 -8.14
C ILE A 203 17.86 -12.81 -7.67
N GLY A 204 17.23 -12.65 -6.51
CA GLY A 204 17.15 -11.37 -5.82
C GLY A 204 16.45 -11.49 -4.47
N THR A 205 16.17 -10.35 -3.85
CA THR A 205 15.64 -10.29 -2.49
C THR A 205 14.47 -9.31 -2.40
N ARG A 206 13.39 -9.69 -1.72
CA ARG A 206 12.28 -8.75 -1.44
C ARG A 206 12.69 -7.77 -0.34
N THR A 207 12.35 -6.51 -0.52
CA THR A 207 12.86 -5.44 0.33
C THR A 207 12.23 -5.42 1.74
N ARG A 208 10.98 -5.87 1.88
CA ARG A 208 10.28 -5.87 3.18
C ARG A 208 10.60 -7.09 4.04
N GLU A 209 10.58 -8.28 3.45
CA GLU A 209 10.85 -9.54 4.16
C GLU A 209 12.34 -9.88 4.25
N GLY A 210 13.15 -9.42 3.28
CA GLY A 210 14.56 -9.80 3.18
C GLY A 210 14.80 -11.24 2.70
N ASP A 211 13.77 -11.91 2.18
CA ASP A 211 13.85 -13.28 1.69
C ASP A 211 14.36 -13.37 0.25
N THR A 212 15.06 -14.46 -0.06
CA THR A 212 15.65 -14.69 -1.38
C THR A 212 14.71 -15.42 -2.30
N TRP A 213 14.54 -14.87 -3.49
CA TRP A 213 13.75 -15.42 -4.59
C TRP A 213 14.64 -15.70 -5.78
N VAL A 214 14.30 -16.76 -6.51
CA VAL A 214 15.00 -17.21 -7.71
C VAL A 214 14.01 -17.45 -8.82
N HIS A 215 14.41 -17.16 -10.05
CA HIS A 215 13.66 -17.58 -11.23
C HIS A 215 14.15 -18.97 -11.64
N ILE A 216 13.22 -19.89 -11.82
CA ILE A 216 13.50 -21.27 -12.21
C ILE A 216 13.07 -21.52 -13.65
N VAL A 217 13.86 -22.31 -14.36
CA VAL A 217 13.61 -22.71 -15.74
C VAL A 217 13.70 -24.22 -15.86
N ALA A 218 12.63 -24.83 -16.36
CA ALA A 218 12.51 -26.27 -16.51
C ALA A 218 13.54 -26.83 -17.50
N THR A 219 14.09 -27.99 -17.20
CA THR A 219 14.96 -28.73 -18.12
C THR A 219 14.18 -29.57 -19.13
N ASP A 220 12.91 -29.87 -18.84
CA ASP A 220 12.00 -30.64 -19.68
C ASP A 220 10.85 -29.73 -20.16
N PRO A 221 10.55 -29.67 -21.47
CA PRO A 221 9.42 -28.95 -22.04
C PRO A 221 8.06 -29.22 -21.37
N ALA A 222 7.85 -30.41 -20.80
CA ALA A 222 6.61 -30.76 -20.11
C ALA A 222 6.31 -29.87 -18.89
N TYR A 223 7.34 -29.22 -18.31
CA TYR A 223 7.21 -28.42 -17.09
C TYR A 223 7.44 -26.92 -17.30
N THR A 224 7.59 -26.43 -18.54
CA THR A 224 7.91 -25.01 -18.80
C THR A 224 6.83 -24.04 -18.33
N VAL A 225 5.60 -24.51 -18.11
CA VAL A 225 4.51 -23.72 -17.49
C VAL A 225 4.89 -23.25 -16.08
N ALA A 226 5.73 -24.00 -15.36
CA ALA A 226 6.22 -23.59 -14.05
C ALA A 226 7.43 -22.64 -14.10
N ASN A 227 7.94 -22.27 -15.27
CA ASN A 227 9.03 -21.28 -15.34
C ASN A 227 8.56 -19.97 -14.70
N GLY A 228 9.27 -19.51 -13.68
CA GLY A 228 8.84 -18.37 -12.87
C GLY A 228 9.63 -18.23 -11.58
N TRP A 229 9.25 -17.25 -10.78
CA TRP A 229 9.88 -16.95 -9.50
C TRP A 229 9.39 -17.86 -8.39
N ILE A 230 10.27 -18.24 -7.48
CA ILE A 230 9.96 -19.00 -6.26
C ILE A 230 10.97 -18.62 -5.17
N MET A 231 10.60 -18.70 -3.89
CA MET A 231 11.58 -18.55 -2.81
C MET A 231 12.63 -19.65 -2.94
N LEU A 232 13.90 -19.28 -2.79
CA LEU A 232 14.99 -20.27 -2.81
C LEU A 232 14.80 -21.34 -1.72
N ALA A 233 14.24 -20.97 -0.57
CA ALA A 233 13.90 -21.87 0.52
C ALA A 233 12.77 -22.88 0.19
N GLY A 234 12.08 -22.72 -0.93
CA GLY A 234 11.10 -23.68 -1.46
C GLY A 234 11.71 -24.76 -2.36
N LEU A 235 13.02 -24.69 -2.62
CA LEU A 235 13.73 -25.61 -3.51
C LEU A 235 14.64 -26.55 -2.73
N THR A 236 14.89 -27.73 -3.31
CA THR A 236 15.95 -28.64 -2.86
C THR A 236 16.83 -29.02 -4.04
N ALA A 237 18.12 -29.25 -3.79
CA ALA A 237 19.02 -29.78 -4.80
C ALA A 237 18.55 -31.17 -5.26
N ALA A 238 18.73 -31.44 -6.54
CA ALA A 238 18.24 -32.65 -7.18
C ALA A 238 19.27 -33.22 -8.16
N SER A 239 19.30 -34.54 -8.28
CA SER A 239 20.05 -35.22 -9.33
C SER A 239 19.27 -35.15 -10.66
N PRO A 240 19.96 -35.29 -11.81
CA PRO A 240 19.29 -35.50 -13.09
C PRO A 240 18.30 -36.67 -13.02
N VAL A 241 17.25 -36.63 -13.82
CA VAL A 241 16.35 -37.78 -13.98
C VAL A 241 17.08 -38.83 -14.82
N THR A 242 17.35 -40.00 -14.25
CA THR A 242 17.88 -41.16 -14.99
C THR A 242 16.71 -41.93 -15.58
N ASN A 243 16.66 -42.00 -16.90
CA ASN A 243 15.71 -42.85 -17.64
C ASN A 243 16.06 -44.33 -17.51
#